data_AF-A0A8B6DWP9-F1
#
_entry.id   AF-A0A8B6DWP9-F1
#
_cell.length_a   1.000
_cell.length_b   1.000
_cell.length_c   1.000
_cell.angle_alpha   90.00
_cell.angle_beta   90.00
_cell.angle_gamma   90.00
#
_symmetry.space_group_name_H-M   'P 1'
#
loop_
_entity.id
_entity.type
_entity.pdbx_description
1 polymer ?
#
loop_
_entity_poly.entity_id
_entity_poly.type
_entity_poly.pdbx_seq_one_letter_code
_entity_poly.pdbx_strand_id
1 'polypeptide(L)'
;MFEARLVQGSLLKKVLEAVKDLLSEAIFDCSSTGIALQAMDSSHVSLVSLNIRSDGFETYRCDRNLSMGMNLATMSKILKCAGNDDVITMKASDNADTVTFMFESQNNEKVSDYEMKLLDIDAEQLGIPDTEYSSVVKLPSGEFQRICRDLSQFGDSVVICCTKEGVKFSTSGDTGSAAMYPEKSTNTAVMYPENSTNTSVMYPEKSTNTAVMYPENSTNTAVMYPGKSTNTTVMYPVKF
;
A
#
# COMPACT_ATOMS: atom_id res chain seq x y z
N MET A 1 13.98 5.52 -24.77
CA MET A 1 14.91 5.17 -23.69
C MET A 1 14.19 5.29 -22.34
N PHE A 2 14.51 4.42 -21.38
CA PHE A 2 14.05 4.49 -20.00
C PHE A 2 15.21 4.81 -19.04
N GLU A 3 15.00 5.79 -18.16
CA GLU A 3 15.92 6.16 -17.09
C GLU A 3 15.13 6.67 -15.87
N ALA A 4 15.34 6.05 -14.71
CA ALA A 4 14.69 6.44 -13.46
C ALA A 4 15.72 6.50 -12.33
N ARG A 5 15.89 7.69 -11.74
CA ARG A 5 16.85 7.99 -10.68
C ARG A 5 16.16 8.23 -9.35
N LEU A 6 16.46 7.38 -8.37
CA LEU A 6 15.87 7.39 -7.04
C LEU A 6 16.94 7.73 -5.98
N VAL A 7 16.86 8.94 -5.42
CA VAL A 7 17.82 9.44 -4.40
C VAL A 7 17.84 8.55 -3.17
N GLN A 8 16.67 8.09 -2.73
CA GLN A 8 16.54 7.17 -1.59
C GLN A 8 16.48 5.73 -2.09
N GLY A 9 17.62 5.17 -2.49
CA GLY A 9 17.72 3.80 -3.00
C GLY A 9 17.15 2.73 -2.06
N SER A 10 17.20 2.96 -0.75
CA SER A 10 16.58 2.07 0.24
C SER A 10 15.07 1.88 0.10
N LEU A 11 14.36 2.81 -0.56
CA LEU A 11 12.93 2.64 -0.85
C LEU A 11 12.70 1.48 -1.81
N LEU A 12 13.45 1.42 -2.92
CA LEU A 12 13.34 0.32 -3.90
C LEU A 12 13.69 -1.03 -3.26
N LYS A 13 14.71 -1.05 -2.38
CA LYS A 13 15.06 -2.23 -1.58
C LYS A 13 13.87 -2.70 -0.72
N LYS A 14 13.23 -1.79 0.01
CA LYS A 14 12.07 -2.11 0.88
C LYS A 14 10.86 -2.59 0.07
N VAL A 15 10.59 -1.96 -1.08
CA VAL A 15 9.52 -2.38 -1.98
C VAL A 15 9.75 -3.80 -2.47
N LEU A 16 10.97 -4.11 -2.94
CA LEU A 16 11.29 -5.45 -3.41
C LEU A 16 11.22 -6.50 -2.29
N GLU A 17 11.75 -6.18 -1.11
CA GLU A 17 11.68 -7.08 0.06
C GLU A 17 10.23 -7.38 0.49
N ALA A 18 9.29 -6.45 0.26
CA ALA A 18 7.88 -6.66 0.58
C ALA A 18 7.15 -7.61 -0.39
N VAL A 19 7.65 -7.81 -1.62
CA VAL A 19 6.94 -8.56 -2.67
C VAL A 19 7.66 -9.84 -3.10
N LYS A 20 8.99 -9.93 -2.93
CA LYS A 20 9.82 -11.04 -3.43
C LYS A 20 9.46 -12.43 -2.90
N ASP A 21 8.81 -12.50 -1.74
CA ASP A 21 8.43 -13.77 -1.11
C ASP A 21 7.05 -14.25 -1.60
N LEU A 22 6.27 -13.36 -2.22
CA LEU A 22 4.99 -13.67 -2.87
C LEU A 22 5.16 -13.93 -4.37
N LEU A 23 6.11 -13.23 -5.00
CA LEU A 23 6.32 -13.23 -6.45
C LEU A 23 7.73 -13.72 -6.77
N SER A 24 7.86 -14.72 -7.65
CA SER A 24 9.16 -15.14 -8.19
C SER A 24 9.64 -14.20 -9.29
N GLU A 25 8.72 -13.81 -10.17
CA GLU A 25 8.95 -13.03 -11.38
C GLU A 25 7.80 -12.05 -11.54
N ALA A 26 8.09 -10.87 -12.07
CA ALA A 26 7.07 -9.85 -12.30
C ALA A 26 7.48 -8.92 -13.44
N ILE A 27 6.47 -8.32 -14.07
CA ILE A 27 6.65 -7.32 -15.12
C ILE A 27 6.58 -5.93 -14.47
N PHE A 28 7.63 -5.14 -14.66
CA PHE A 28 7.65 -3.73 -14.33
C PHE A 28 7.28 -2.92 -15.58
N ASP A 29 6.05 -2.41 -15.60
CA ASP A 29 5.53 -1.57 -16.66
C ASP A 29 5.92 -0.12 -16.41
N CYS A 30 6.87 0.37 -17.19
CA CYS A 30 7.31 1.76 -17.17
C CYS A 30 6.51 2.57 -18.19
N SER A 31 5.94 3.67 -17.72
CA SER A 31 5.20 4.64 -18.53
C SER A 31 5.55 6.06 -18.12
N SER A 32 5.00 7.07 -18.78
CA SER A 32 5.19 8.48 -18.39
C SER A 32 4.71 8.81 -16.98
N THR A 33 3.76 8.05 -16.42
CA THR A 33 3.21 8.29 -15.06
C THR A 33 4.04 7.65 -13.95
N GLY A 34 4.92 6.71 -14.27
CA GLY A 34 5.71 5.96 -13.30
C GLY A 34 5.89 4.50 -13.67
N ILE A 35 6.29 3.71 -12.67
CA ILE A 35 6.53 2.27 -12.76
C ILE A 35 5.39 1.55 -12.04
N ALA A 36 4.67 0.71 -12.78
CA ALA A 36 3.63 -0.16 -12.23
C ALA A 36 4.08 -1.61 -12.24
N LEU A 37 3.57 -2.40 -11.30
CA LEU A 37 3.71 -3.85 -11.27
C LEU A 37 2.39 -4.43 -10.80
N GLN A 38 1.89 -5.41 -11.53
CA GLN A 38 0.74 -6.20 -11.13
C GLN A 38 1.06 -7.67 -11.35
N ALA A 39 0.91 -8.49 -10.32
CA ALA A 39 1.20 -9.91 -10.40
C ALA A 39 0.43 -10.70 -9.35
N MET A 40 0.05 -11.92 -9.70
CA MET A 40 -0.56 -12.90 -8.80
C MET A 40 0.51 -13.79 -8.16
N ASP A 41 0.20 -14.31 -6.98
CA ASP A 41 0.99 -15.39 -6.39
C ASP A 41 0.78 -16.72 -7.14
N SER A 42 1.60 -17.74 -6.85
CA SER A 42 1.53 -19.04 -7.53
C SER A 42 0.22 -19.81 -7.29
N SER A 43 -0.53 -19.48 -6.25
CA SER A 43 -1.86 -20.06 -5.99
C SER A 43 -3.01 -19.29 -6.63
N HIS A 44 -2.73 -18.13 -7.25
CA HIS A 44 -3.73 -17.22 -7.83
C HIS A 44 -4.81 -16.77 -6.83
N VAL A 45 -4.45 -16.64 -5.55
CA VAL A 45 -5.35 -16.19 -4.47
C VAL A 45 -5.08 -14.73 -4.08
N SER A 46 -3.82 -14.30 -4.17
CA SER A 46 -3.37 -12.96 -3.78
C SER A 46 -2.84 -12.19 -4.99
N LEU A 47 -3.32 -10.94 -5.13
CA LEU A 47 -2.86 -10.00 -6.15
C LEU A 47 -2.01 -8.90 -5.50
N VAL A 48 -0.80 -8.71 -6.01
CA VAL A 48 0.04 -7.56 -5.68
C VAL A 48 -0.15 -6.51 -6.77
N SER A 49 -0.53 -5.29 -6.37
CA SER A 49 -0.54 -4.11 -7.24
C SER A 49 0.34 -3.03 -6.63
N LEU A 50 1.41 -2.66 -7.33
CA LEU A 50 2.40 -1.69 -6.94
C LEU A 50 2.41 -0.55 -7.97
N ASN A 51 2.50 0.68 -7.48
CA ASN A 51 2.64 1.86 -8.33
C ASN A 51 3.65 2.84 -7.70
N ILE A 52 4.75 3.09 -8.40
CA ILE A 52 5.77 4.08 -8.05
C ILE A 52 5.66 5.23 -9.03
N ARG A 53 5.10 6.35 -8.57
CA ARG A 53 4.81 7.51 -9.41
C ARG A 53 6.10 8.22 -9.86
N SER A 54 6.07 8.80 -11.06
CA SER A 54 7.22 9.48 -11.65
C SER A 54 7.71 10.69 -10.85
N ASP A 55 6.84 11.33 -10.06
CA ASP A 55 7.20 12.44 -9.15
C ASP A 55 7.96 11.98 -7.89
N GLY A 56 8.06 10.67 -7.65
CA GLY A 56 8.91 10.09 -6.60
C GLY A 56 10.39 9.99 -6.97
N PHE A 57 10.76 10.27 -8.21
CA PHE A 57 12.13 10.19 -8.72
C PHE A 57 12.71 11.59 -8.91
N GLU A 58 14.03 11.73 -8.76
CA GLU A 58 14.74 12.97 -9.07
C GLU A 58 14.77 13.24 -10.58
N THR A 59 15.07 12.18 -11.33
CA THR A 59 15.01 12.17 -12.79
C THR A 59 14.18 10.98 -13.21
N TYR A 60 13.16 11.20 -14.03
CA TYR A 60 12.36 10.15 -14.62
C TYR A 60 12.12 10.43 -16.10
N ARG A 61 12.57 9.53 -16.94
CA ARG A 61 12.40 9.59 -18.39
C ARG A 61 11.95 8.23 -18.90
N CYS A 62 10.83 8.23 -19.61
CA CYS A 62 10.28 7.05 -20.25
C CYS A 62 9.71 7.50 -21.61
N ASP A 63 10.54 7.41 -22.65
CA ASP A 63 10.17 7.94 -23.98
C ASP A 63 9.04 7.13 -24.63
N ARG A 64 8.98 5.83 -24.32
CA ARG A 64 7.97 4.88 -24.78
C ARG A 64 7.66 3.93 -23.63
N ASN A 65 6.43 3.42 -23.60
CA ASN A 65 6.06 2.40 -22.63
C ASN A 65 6.97 1.19 -22.81
N LEU A 66 7.53 0.72 -21.70
CA LEU A 66 8.49 -0.39 -21.66
C LEU A 66 8.05 -1.36 -20.57
N SER A 67 7.89 -2.63 -20.94
CA SER A 67 7.61 -3.71 -19.99
C SER A 67 8.88 -4.50 -19.75
N MET A 68 9.30 -4.60 -18.49
CA MET A 68 10.53 -5.30 -18.11
C MET A 68 10.18 -6.49 -17.22
N GLY A 69 10.21 -7.70 -17.80
CA GLY A 69 10.09 -8.94 -17.03
C GLY A 69 11.36 -9.20 -16.22
N MET A 70 11.26 -9.26 -14.90
CA MET A 70 12.42 -9.39 -14.00
C MET A 70 12.25 -10.56 -13.03
N ASN A 71 13.34 -11.29 -12.82
CA ASN A 71 13.44 -12.25 -11.72
C ASN A 71 13.75 -11.51 -10.40
N LEU A 72 12.79 -11.52 -9.47
CA LEU A 72 12.85 -10.72 -8.25
C LEU A 72 13.94 -11.21 -7.28
N ALA A 73 14.25 -12.50 -7.28
CA ALA A 73 15.35 -13.06 -6.48
C ALA A 73 16.72 -12.52 -6.96
N THR A 74 16.92 -12.41 -8.27
CA THR A 74 18.15 -11.86 -8.86
C THR A 74 18.21 -10.35 -8.63
N MET A 75 17.08 -9.65 -8.74
CA MET A 75 16.99 -8.21 -8.48
C MET A 75 17.33 -7.92 -7.01
N SER A 76 16.88 -8.75 -6.07
CA SER A 76 17.21 -8.62 -4.64
C SER A 76 18.71 -8.80 -4.38
N LYS A 77 19.36 -9.74 -5.07
CA LYS A 77 20.83 -9.91 -4.97
C LYS A 77 21.58 -8.66 -5.45
N ILE A 78 21.15 -8.06 -6.56
CA ILE A 78 21.74 -6.82 -7.08
C ILE A 78 21.50 -5.66 -6.11
N LEU A 79 20.25 -5.43 -5.67
CA LEU A 79 19.93 -4.33 -4.76
C LEU A 79 20.57 -4.46 -3.36
N LYS A 80 20.98 -5.66 -2.94
CA LYS A 80 21.77 -5.86 -1.71
C LYS A 80 23.18 -5.27 -1.81
N CYS A 81 23.71 -5.08 -3.02
CA CYS A 81 25.01 -4.44 -3.22
C CYS A 81 24.97 -2.92 -3.04
N ALA A 82 23.79 -2.31 -3.09
CA ALA A 82 23.60 -0.89 -2.80
C ALA A 82 23.62 -0.63 -1.28
N GLY A 83 24.33 0.42 -0.88
CA GLY A 83 24.22 1.03 0.43
C GLY A 83 22.79 1.48 0.75
N ASN A 84 22.52 1.82 2.01
CA ASN A 84 21.18 2.29 2.40
C ASN A 84 20.92 3.73 1.97
N ASP A 85 21.98 4.49 1.81
CA ASP A 85 21.97 5.91 1.45
C ASP A 85 22.35 6.16 -0.02
N ASP A 86 22.67 5.09 -0.75
CA ASP A 86 23.06 5.16 -2.16
C ASP A 86 21.88 5.60 -3.03
N VAL A 87 22.21 6.37 -4.06
CA VAL A 87 21.29 6.70 -5.14
C VAL A 87 21.24 5.52 -6.11
N ILE A 88 20.04 5.12 -6.52
CA ILE A 88 19.83 4.03 -7.46
C ILE A 88 19.26 4.58 -8.76
N THR A 89 19.94 4.31 -9.87
CA THR A 89 19.44 4.65 -11.21
C THR A 89 19.17 3.36 -12.00
N MET A 90 17.96 3.23 -12.54
CA MET A 90 17.58 2.15 -13.45
C MET A 90 17.62 2.66 -14.89
N LYS A 91 18.25 1.92 -15.80
CA LYS A 91 18.33 2.27 -17.22
C LYS A 91 18.01 1.08 -18.11
N ALA A 92 17.25 1.33 -19.18
CA ALA A 92 16.97 0.35 -20.22
C ALA A 92 16.76 1.06 -21.58
N SER A 93 17.14 0.39 -22.67
CA SER A 93 16.81 0.82 -24.03
C SER A 93 15.35 0.50 -24.37
N ASP A 94 14.83 0.98 -25.50
CA ASP A 94 13.42 0.77 -25.88
C ASP A 94 13.09 -0.69 -26.21
N ASN A 95 14.06 -1.45 -26.72
CA ASN A 95 13.97 -2.89 -26.99
C ASN A 95 15.07 -3.58 -26.18
N ALA A 96 15.00 -3.45 -24.86
CA ALA A 96 16.05 -3.93 -23.98
C ALA A 96 15.95 -5.46 -23.77
N ASP A 97 17.07 -6.15 -23.94
CA ASP A 97 17.26 -7.51 -23.42
C ASP A 97 17.79 -7.49 -21.98
N THR A 98 18.27 -6.33 -21.52
CA THR A 98 18.89 -6.14 -20.21
C THR A 98 18.48 -4.82 -19.56
N VAL A 99 18.44 -4.82 -18.23
CA VAL A 99 18.30 -3.61 -17.42
C VAL A 99 19.60 -3.37 -16.66
N THR A 100 20.02 -2.11 -16.59
CA THR A 100 21.18 -1.68 -15.81
C THR A 100 20.74 -0.98 -14.53
N PHE A 101 21.31 -1.40 -13.41
CA PHE A 101 21.21 -0.74 -12.12
C PHE A 101 22.55 -0.08 -11.80
N MET A 102 22.55 1.24 -11.69
CA MET A 102 23.70 2.05 -11.31
C MET A 102 23.50 2.52 -9.87
N PHE A 103 24.48 2.25 -9.01
CA PHE A 103 24.49 2.69 -7.62
C PHE A 103 25.58 3.72 -7.41
N GLU A 104 25.21 4.86 -6.85
CA GLU A 104 26.11 5.98 -6.56
C GLU A 104 26.08 6.28 -5.07
N SER A 105 27.24 6.22 -4.42
CA SER A 105 27.39 6.64 -3.03
C SER A 105 27.19 8.15 -2.91
N GLN A 106 26.60 8.63 -1.80
CA GLN A 106 26.35 10.08 -1.60
C GLN A 106 27.60 10.95 -1.64
N ASN A 107 28.76 10.39 -1.29
CA ASN A 107 30.05 11.08 -1.35
C ASN A 107 30.70 11.04 -2.75
N ASN A 108 30.03 10.43 -3.74
CA ASN A 108 30.53 10.22 -5.10
C ASN A 108 31.87 9.46 -5.20
N GLU A 109 32.30 8.77 -4.15
CA GLU A 109 33.56 8.00 -4.16
C GLU A 109 33.42 6.68 -4.90
N LYS A 110 32.20 6.16 -5.02
CA LYS A 110 31.91 4.86 -5.58
C LYS A 110 30.70 4.93 -6.50
N VAL A 111 30.89 4.44 -7.72
CA VAL A 111 29.84 4.14 -8.69
C VAL A 111 29.93 2.64 -9.01
N SER A 112 28.80 1.95 -9.10
CA SER A 112 28.76 0.53 -9.40
C SER A 112 27.63 0.21 -10.35
N ASP A 113 27.96 -0.43 -11.47
CA ASP A 113 27.01 -0.83 -12.50
C ASP A 113 26.76 -2.33 -12.43
N TYR A 114 25.48 -2.70 -12.41
CA TYR A 114 25.02 -4.08 -12.41
C TYR A 114 24.05 -4.27 -13.56
N GLU A 115 24.27 -5.30 -14.37
CA GLU A 115 23.41 -5.63 -15.49
C GLU A 115 22.64 -6.93 -15.19
N MET A 116 21.36 -6.94 -15.54
CA MET A 116 20.46 -8.09 -15.42
C MET A 116 19.80 -8.35 -16.76
N LYS A 117 19.70 -9.63 -17.15
CA LYS A 117 18.87 -10.04 -18.29
C LYS A 117 17.39 -9.98 -17.94
N LEU A 118 16.60 -9.44 -18.86
CA LEU A 118 15.16 -9.45 -18.79
C LEU A 118 14.60 -10.81 -19.23
N LEU A 119 13.42 -11.13 -18.73
CA LEU A 119 12.66 -12.31 -19.07
C LEU A 119 11.51 -11.92 -19.99
N ASP A 120 11.19 -12.81 -20.93
CA ASP A 120 9.97 -12.75 -21.72
C ASP A 120 8.85 -13.42 -20.90
N ILE A 121 7.95 -12.61 -20.37
CA ILE A 121 6.86 -13.04 -19.49
C ILE A 121 5.55 -12.61 -20.13
N ASP A 122 4.58 -13.51 -20.20
CA ASP A 122 3.24 -13.19 -20.69
C ASP A 122 2.56 -12.20 -19.74
N ALA A 123 2.19 -11.04 -20.28
CA ALA A 123 1.54 -9.99 -19.51
C ALA A 123 0.03 -10.26 -19.36
N GLU A 124 -0.41 -10.58 -18.14
CA GLU A 124 -1.82 -10.60 -17.79
C GLU A 124 -2.17 -9.36 -16.94
N GLN A 125 -2.82 -8.37 -17.55
CA GLN A 125 -3.36 -7.24 -16.81
C GLN A 125 -4.77 -7.54 -16.33
N LEU A 126 -4.97 -7.43 -15.02
CA LEU A 126 -6.25 -7.62 -14.35
C LEU A 126 -6.85 -6.26 -14.02
N GLY A 127 -8.07 -6.03 -14.49
CA GLY A 127 -8.86 -4.87 -14.10
C GLY A 127 -9.28 -4.98 -12.64
N ILE A 128 -8.82 -4.06 -11.79
CA ILE A 128 -9.27 -3.95 -10.40
C ILE A 128 -10.53 -3.06 -10.39
N PRO A 129 -11.72 -3.59 -10.03
CA PRO A 129 -12.94 -2.80 -10.01
C PRO A 129 -12.98 -1.85 -8.81
N ASP A 130 -13.54 -0.65 -9.01
CA ASP A 130 -13.88 0.25 -7.92
C ASP A 130 -14.93 -0.41 -7.03
N THR A 131 -14.58 -0.67 -5.77
CA THR A 131 -15.43 -1.39 -4.83
C THR A 131 -15.66 -0.53 -3.59
N GLU A 132 -16.93 -0.38 -3.20
CA GLU A 132 -17.28 0.23 -1.91
C GLU A 132 -17.09 -0.80 -0.79
N TYR A 133 -16.19 -0.51 0.14
CA TYR A 133 -15.89 -1.40 1.26
C TYR A 133 -16.81 -1.14 2.44
N SER A 134 -17.38 -2.20 3.02
CA SER A 134 -18.25 -2.11 4.21
C SER A 134 -17.54 -1.57 5.46
N SER A 135 -16.21 -1.65 5.53
CA SER A 135 -15.40 -1.18 6.67
C SER A 135 -13.96 -0.90 6.25
N VAL A 136 -13.36 0.15 6.81
CA VAL A 136 -11.95 0.50 6.60
C VAL A 136 -11.28 0.67 7.97
N VAL A 137 -10.30 -0.19 8.26
CA VAL A 137 -9.56 -0.18 9.52
C VAL A 137 -8.16 0.36 9.28
N LYS A 138 -7.76 1.39 10.02
CA LYS A 138 -6.38 1.90 10.05
C LYS A 138 -5.72 1.51 11.37
N LEU A 139 -4.57 0.87 11.28
CA LEU A 139 -3.77 0.43 12.42
C LEU A 139 -2.26 0.58 12.13
N PRO A 140 -1.41 0.70 13.15
CA PRO A 140 0.03 0.66 12.97
C PRO A 140 0.48 -0.66 12.32
N SER A 141 1.30 -0.59 11.27
CA SER A 141 1.78 -1.79 10.56
C SER A 141 2.53 -2.77 11.47
N GLY A 142 3.32 -2.26 12.42
CA GLY A 142 4.00 -3.10 13.41
C GLY A 142 3.06 -3.80 14.39
N GLU A 143 1.87 -3.24 14.64
CA GLU A 143 0.82 -3.90 15.44
C GLU A 143 0.14 -5.00 14.61
N PHE A 144 -0.22 -4.71 13.36
CA PHE A 144 -0.77 -5.72 12.44
C PHE A 144 0.17 -6.92 12.24
N GLN A 145 1.47 -6.65 12.04
CA GLN A 145 2.48 -7.69 11.90
C GLN A 145 2.56 -8.59 13.14
N ARG A 146 2.48 -8.01 14.36
CA ARG A 146 2.46 -8.78 15.61
C ARG A 146 1.22 -9.65 15.69
N ILE A 147 0.04 -9.09 15.38
CA ILE A 147 -1.23 -9.83 15.38
C ILE A 147 -1.14 -11.06 14.46
N CYS A 148 -0.69 -10.89 13.22
CA CYS A 148 -0.56 -12.01 12.28
C CYS A 148 0.41 -13.08 12.79
N ARG A 149 1.58 -12.68 13.31
CA ARG A 149 2.61 -13.60 13.81
C ARG A 149 2.16 -14.38 15.04
N ASP A 150 1.46 -13.72 15.94
CA ASP A 150 1.05 -14.32 17.21
C ASP A 150 -0.17 -15.25 16.98
N LEU A 151 -1.11 -14.87 16.10
CA LEU A 151 -2.24 -15.73 15.73
C LEU A 151 -1.81 -16.95 14.90
N SER A 152 -0.78 -16.84 14.06
CA SER A 152 -0.28 -17.98 13.28
C SER A 152 0.31 -19.10 14.15
N GLN A 153 0.56 -18.87 15.45
CA GLN A 153 0.98 -19.92 16.38
C GLN A 153 -0.18 -20.85 16.81
N PHE A 154 -1.43 -20.41 16.63
CA PHE A 154 -2.62 -21.12 17.11
C PHE A 154 -3.45 -21.75 15.99
N GLY A 155 -3.40 -21.23 14.78
CA GLY A 155 -4.09 -21.81 13.63
C GLY A 155 -3.79 -21.10 12.31
N ASP A 156 -4.14 -21.77 11.21
CA ASP A 156 -3.80 -21.34 9.85
C ASP A 156 -4.79 -20.32 9.26
N SER A 157 -5.93 -20.09 9.92
CA SER A 157 -7.00 -19.21 9.45
C SER A 157 -7.31 -18.10 10.45
N VAL A 158 -7.38 -16.86 9.99
CA VAL A 158 -7.76 -15.70 10.81
C VAL A 158 -9.12 -15.16 10.36
N VAL A 159 -10.03 -15.03 11.33
CA VAL A 159 -11.32 -14.36 11.18
C VAL A 159 -11.17 -12.91 11.62
N ILE A 160 -11.45 -11.97 10.71
CA ILE A 160 -11.45 -10.52 10.98
C ILE A 160 -12.91 -10.06 11.05
N CYS A 161 -13.32 -9.55 12.22
CA CYS A 161 -14.67 -9.07 12.46
C CYS A 161 -14.64 -7.58 12.85
N CYS A 162 -15.36 -6.75 12.09
CA CYS A 162 -15.51 -5.32 12.36
C CYS A 162 -16.90 -5.04 12.92
N THR A 163 -16.96 -4.42 14.09
CA THR A 163 -18.21 -3.97 14.74
C THR A 163 -18.12 -2.50 15.12
N LYS A 164 -19.20 -1.95 15.68
CA LYS A 164 -19.20 -0.59 16.24
C LYS A 164 -18.21 -0.41 17.40
N GLU A 165 -17.88 -1.50 18.09
CA GLU A 165 -16.98 -1.49 19.26
C GLU A 165 -15.50 -1.53 18.87
N GLY A 166 -15.18 -2.01 17.66
CA GLY A 166 -13.79 -2.14 17.21
C GLY A 166 -13.60 -3.21 16.15
N VAL A 167 -12.34 -3.56 15.91
CA VAL A 167 -11.93 -4.70 15.09
C VAL A 167 -11.46 -5.85 15.99
N LYS A 168 -11.87 -7.06 15.67
CA LYS A 168 -11.43 -8.30 16.34
C LYS A 168 -10.72 -9.19 15.33
N PHE A 169 -9.53 -9.64 15.68
CA PHE A 169 -8.81 -10.69 14.96
C PHE A 169 -8.86 -11.97 15.80
N SER A 170 -9.29 -13.09 15.22
CA SER A 170 -9.37 -14.34 15.96
C SER A 170 -9.02 -15.56 15.12
N THR A 171 -8.47 -16.59 15.76
CA THR A 171 -8.15 -17.88 15.16
C THR A 171 -8.59 -19.00 16.11
N SER A 172 -8.84 -20.18 15.56
CA SER A 172 -9.10 -21.39 16.33
C SER A 172 -8.43 -22.57 15.63
N GLY A 173 -7.54 -23.25 16.33
CA GLY A 173 -6.90 -24.48 15.85
C GLY A 173 -6.80 -25.52 16.97
N ASP A 174 -6.06 -26.59 16.70
CA ASP A 174 -6.03 -27.79 17.55
C ASP A 174 -5.45 -27.54 18.94
N THR A 175 -4.53 -26.58 19.05
CA THR A 175 -3.84 -26.26 20.31
C THR A 175 -4.63 -25.25 21.15
N GLY A 176 -5.60 -24.54 20.55
CA GLY A 176 -6.44 -23.57 21.23
C GLY A 176 -6.94 -22.47 20.31
N SER A 177 -7.60 -21.48 20.92
CA SER A 177 -8.14 -20.31 20.22
C SER A 177 -7.50 -19.04 20.77
N ALA A 178 -7.30 -18.04 19.90
CA ALA A 178 -6.78 -16.74 20.28
C ALA A 178 -7.64 -15.63 19.68
N ALA A 179 -7.75 -14.51 20.41
CA ALA A 179 -8.45 -13.31 19.96
C ALA A 179 -7.69 -12.05 20.39
N MET A 180 -7.57 -11.09 19.48
CA MET A 180 -6.89 -9.82 19.70
C MET A 180 -7.79 -8.64 19.35
N TYR A 181 -7.72 -7.60 20.19
CA TYR A 181 -8.52 -6.37 20.12
C TYR A 181 -7.56 -5.16 20.12
N PRO A 182 -7.22 -4.59 18.96
CA PRO A 182 -6.31 -3.45 18.86
C PRO A 182 -6.89 -2.19 19.51
N GLU A 183 -6.25 -1.67 20.58
CA GLU A 183 -6.71 -0.50 21.33
C GLU A 183 -6.64 0.82 20.54
N LYS A 184 -5.79 0.90 19.49
CA LYS A 184 -5.51 2.12 18.71
C LYS A 184 -6.03 2.07 17.28
N SER A 185 -7.08 1.31 17.02
CA SER A 185 -7.76 1.36 15.73
C SER A 185 -8.63 2.62 15.65
N THR A 186 -8.30 3.54 14.73
CA THR A 186 -9.24 4.61 14.39
C THR A 186 -10.31 4.01 13.49
N ASN A 187 -11.39 3.52 14.09
CA ASN A 187 -12.57 3.14 13.31
C ASN A 187 -13.18 4.40 12.71
N THR A 188 -13.04 4.56 11.40
CA THR A 188 -13.91 5.46 10.64
C THR A 188 -15.05 4.59 10.12
N ALA A 189 -16.08 4.41 10.93
CA ALA A 189 -17.31 3.80 10.46
C ALA A 189 -18.08 4.86 9.65
N VAL A 190 -17.95 4.85 8.33
CA VAL A 190 -18.89 5.56 7.46
C VAL A 190 -20.07 4.61 7.26
N MET A 191 -21.10 4.76 8.09
CA MET A 191 -22.38 4.08 7.86
C MET A 191 -23.27 5.02 7.04
N TYR A 192 -23.64 4.60 5.84
CA TYR A 192 -24.78 5.19 5.12
C TYR A 192 -26.03 4.40 5.52
N PRO A 193 -26.98 4.99 6.27
CA PRO A 193 -28.32 4.45 6.31
C PRO A 193 -29.05 4.90 5.04
N GLU A 194 -29.27 4.00 4.09
CA GLU A 194 -30.27 4.24 3.05
C GLU A 194 -31.63 4.46 3.75
N ASN A 195 -32.22 5.65 3.56
CA ASN A 195 -33.55 6.05 4.04
C ASN A 195 -33.75 6.21 5.57
N SER A 196 -32.89 6.98 6.25
CA SER A 196 -33.21 7.44 7.62
C SER A 196 -33.72 8.89 7.67
N THR A 197 -34.89 9.12 8.28
CA THR A 197 -35.49 10.45 8.51
C THR A 197 -34.93 11.15 9.76
N ASN A 198 -34.23 10.42 10.62
CA ASN A 198 -33.51 10.95 11.78
C ASN A 198 -32.13 10.26 11.84
N THR A 199 -31.07 11.02 11.60
CA THR A 199 -29.69 10.54 11.75
C THR A 199 -29.10 11.12 13.03
N SER A 200 -28.84 10.27 14.02
CA SER A 200 -28.04 10.63 15.18
C SER A 200 -26.63 10.09 15.02
N VAL A 201 -25.66 10.97 14.80
CA VAL A 201 -24.24 10.63 14.82
C VAL A 201 -23.79 10.65 16.28
N MET A 202 -23.49 9.48 16.85
CA MET A 202 -22.98 9.36 18.21
C MET A 202 -21.46 9.23 18.16
N TYR A 203 -20.76 10.14 18.84
CA TYR A 203 -19.30 10.25 18.79
C TYR A 203 -18.63 9.50 19.97
N PRO A 204 -17.47 8.87 19.76
CA PRO A 204 -16.64 8.35 20.86
C PRO A 204 -15.90 9.50 21.58
N GLU A 205 -15.85 9.46 22.91
CA GLU A 205 -15.34 10.54 23.80
C GLU A 205 -13.85 10.94 23.63
N LYS A 206 -13.07 10.26 22.77
CA LYS A 206 -11.59 10.36 22.76
C LYS A 206 -10.92 10.47 21.37
N SER A 207 -11.58 11.07 20.38
CA SER A 207 -10.95 11.32 19.06
C SER A 207 -10.12 12.62 19.05
N THR A 208 -8.97 12.61 18.34
CA THR A 208 -8.02 13.74 18.28
C THR A 208 -8.07 14.57 17.00
N ASN A 209 -8.69 14.10 15.91
CA ASN A 209 -8.95 14.88 14.69
C ASN A 209 -10.24 14.39 14.02
N THR A 210 -11.10 15.29 13.55
CA THR A 210 -12.42 14.93 13.00
C THR A 210 -12.83 15.87 11.86
N ALA A 211 -13.31 15.29 10.75
CA ALA A 211 -13.97 16.00 9.66
C ALA A 211 -15.37 15.41 9.45
N VAL A 212 -16.37 16.27 9.27
CA VAL A 212 -17.78 15.89 9.14
C VAL A 212 -18.32 16.47 7.83
N MET A 213 -18.95 15.64 6.99
CA MET A 213 -19.73 16.08 5.83
C MET A 213 -21.22 15.83 6.07
N TYR A 214 -22.06 16.82 5.72
CA TYR A 214 -23.51 16.75 5.90
C TYR A 214 -24.20 16.23 4.63
N PRO A 215 -25.28 15.42 4.76
CA PRO A 215 -26.15 15.08 3.64
C PRO A 215 -27.11 16.22 3.28
N GLU A 216 -27.39 16.40 1.99
CA GLU A 216 -28.14 17.56 1.45
C GLU A 216 -29.61 17.67 1.90
N ASN A 217 -30.23 16.61 2.42
CA ASN A 217 -31.70 16.50 2.55
C ASN A 217 -32.23 16.18 3.97
N SER A 218 -31.53 16.53 5.06
CA SER A 218 -32.03 16.27 6.43
C SER A 218 -32.91 17.40 6.99
N THR A 219 -34.06 17.05 7.61
CA THR A 219 -35.07 18.01 8.13
C THR A 219 -35.01 18.27 9.64
N ASN A 220 -34.26 17.50 10.42
CA ASN A 220 -34.04 17.74 11.85
C ASN A 220 -32.63 17.28 12.24
N THR A 221 -31.81 18.19 12.77
CA THR A 221 -30.42 17.90 13.13
C THR A 221 -30.13 18.40 14.53
N ALA A 222 -29.63 17.52 15.40
CA ALA A 222 -29.10 17.89 16.72
C ALA A 222 -27.63 17.45 16.78
N VAL A 223 -26.74 18.40 17.08
CA VAL A 223 -25.30 18.16 17.23
C VAL A 223 -24.96 18.24 18.71
N MET A 224 -24.48 17.14 19.31
CA MET A 224 -23.90 17.14 20.65
C MET A 224 -22.37 17.14 20.56
N TYR A 225 -21.73 18.18 21.10
CA TYR A 225 -20.27 18.33 21.16
C TYR A 225 -19.74 17.83 22.52
N PRO A 226 -18.69 16.99 22.59
CA PRO A 226 -17.95 16.75 23.82
C PRO A 226 -16.79 17.75 23.97
N GLY A 227 -16.65 18.31 25.17
CA GLY A 227 -15.86 19.50 25.48
C GLY A 227 -14.33 19.39 25.48
N LYS A 228 -13.70 18.53 24.66
CA LYS A 228 -12.22 18.37 24.64
C LYS A 228 -11.55 18.19 23.26
N SER A 229 -12.22 18.51 22.16
CA SER A 229 -11.58 18.49 20.82
C SER A 229 -10.72 19.75 20.58
N THR A 230 -9.52 19.59 20.01
CA THR A 230 -8.56 20.70 19.78
C THR A 230 -8.59 21.30 18.38
N ASN A 231 -9.06 20.57 17.36
CA ASN A 231 -9.28 21.08 16.01
C ASN A 231 -10.59 20.56 15.43
N THR A 232 -11.56 21.44 15.25
CA THR A 232 -12.88 21.13 14.66
C THR A 232 -13.03 21.94 13.38
N THR A 233 -13.26 21.28 12.25
CA THR A 233 -13.65 21.94 11.00
C THR A 233 -15.01 21.40 10.55
N VAL A 234 -15.95 22.30 10.34
CA VAL A 234 -17.32 22.02 9.87
C VAL A 234 -17.41 22.54 8.43
N MET A 235 -17.65 21.66 7.46
CA MET A 235 -17.85 22.05 6.06
C MET A 235 -19.31 21.90 5.68
N TYR A 236 -19.91 22.99 5.19
CA TYR A 236 -21.24 23.01 4.61
C TYR A 236 -21.11 22.94 3.07
N PRO A 237 -21.99 22.22 2.36
CA PRO A 237 -22.05 22.31 0.91
C PRO A 237 -22.52 23.72 0.50
N VAL A 238 -21.76 24.39 -0.37
CA VAL A 238 -22.13 25.68 -0.98
C VAL A 238 -22.84 25.39 -2.30
N LYS A 239 -24.09 25.85 -2.45
CA LYS A 239 -24.84 25.72 -3.71
C LYS A 239 -24.24 26.62 -4.79
N PHE A 240 -24.04 26.08 -6.00
CA PHE A 240 -24.10 26.84 -7.25
C PHE A 240 -25.41 26.51 -7.95
#